data_AF-A0A1L5F8G2-F1
#
_entry.id   AF-A0A1L5F8G2-F1
#
_cell.length_a   1.000
_cell.length_b   1.000
_cell.length_c   1.000
_cell.angle_alpha   90.00
_cell.angle_beta   90.00
_cell.angle_gamma   90.00
#
_symmetry.space_group_name_H-M   'P 1'
#
loop_
_entity.id
_entity.type
_entity.pdbx_description
1 polymer ?
#
loop_
_entity_poly.entity_id
_entity_poly.type
_entity_poly.pdbx_seq_one_letter_code
_entity_poly.pdbx_strand_id
1 'polypeptide(L)'
;MDENEKLKEILDQELQWIQYRQKMLNIIEEKLIKMKEIVVQAQYNDVSMEKIEELNHSINNLAQQVRALDEESRITKHGKIL
;
A
#
# COMPACT_ATOMS: atom_id res chain seq x y z
N MET A 1 -30.04 -21.59 -7.85
CA MET A 1 -28.91 -21.38 -6.94
C MET A 1 -29.41 -21.57 -5.53
N ASP A 2 -29.03 -22.68 -4.90
CA ASP A 2 -29.37 -22.95 -3.50
C ASP A 2 -28.55 -22.03 -2.56
N GLU A 3 -28.88 -22.04 -1.28
CA GLU A 3 -28.21 -21.19 -0.27
C GLU A 3 -26.73 -21.54 -0.07
N ASN A 4 -26.33 -22.81 -0.22
CA ASN A 4 -24.93 -23.23 -0.13
C ASN A 4 -24.13 -22.72 -1.32
N GLU A 5 -24.70 -22.73 -2.52
CA GLU A 5 -24.06 -22.21 -3.73
C GLU A 5 -23.84 -20.70 -3.63
N LYS A 6 -24.84 -19.95 -3.12
CA LYS A 6 -24.69 -18.52 -2.80
C LYS A 6 -23.62 -18.25 -1.75
N LEU A 7 -23.59 -19.04 -0.68
CA LEU A 7 -22.61 -18.88 0.40
C LEU A 7 -21.20 -19.12 -0.12
N LYS A 8 -21.01 -20.15 -0.95
CA LYS A 8 -19.72 -20.45 -1.57
C LYS A 8 -19.23 -19.30 -2.46
N GLU A 9 -20.10 -18.72 -3.28
CA GLU A 9 -19.75 -17.57 -4.11
C GLU A 9 -19.33 -16.35 -3.28
N ILE A 10 -19.99 -16.07 -2.16
CA ILE A 10 -19.62 -14.97 -1.25
C ILE A 10 -18.24 -15.21 -0.65
N LEU A 11 -18.00 -16.43 -0.13
CA LEU A 11 -16.71 -16.78 0.48
C LEU A 11 -15.55 -16.73 -0.53
N ASP A 12 -15.77 -17.19 -1.76
CA ASP A 12 -14.76 -17.10 -2.82
C ASP A 12 -14.43 -15.64 -3.15
N GLN A 13 -15.42 -14.73 -3.14
CA GLN A 13 -15.20 -13.31 -3.36
C GLN A 13 -14.45 -12.64 -2.19
N GLU A 14 -14.79 -12.99 -0.94
CA GLU A 14 -14.07 -12.50 0.24
C GLU A 14 -12.62 -12.98 0.24
N LEU A 15 -12.38 -14.25 -0.12
CA LEU A 15 -11.03 -14.80 -0.21
C LEU A 15 -10.19 -14.08 -1.27
N GLN A 16 -10.75 -13.85 -2.46
CA GLN A 16 -10.08 -13.09 -3.52
C GLN A 16 -9.72 -11.67 -3.06
N TRP A 17 -10.62 -11.01 -2.34
CA TRP A 17 -10.36 -9.67 -1.79
C TRP A 17 -9.25 -9.69 -0.72
N ILE A 18 -9.25 -10.66 0.21
CA ILE A 18 -8.18 -10.80 1.21
C ILE A 18 -6.83 -11.01 0.53
N GLN A 19 -6.76 -11.90 -0.47
CA GLN A 19 -5.53 -12.14 -1.23
C GLN A 19 -5.05 -10.90 -1.98
N TYR A 20 -5.98 -10.12 -2.54
CA TYR A 20 -5.67 -8.85 -3.17
C TYR A 20 -5.11 -7.84 -2.16
N ARG A 21 -5.77 -7.66 -1.02
CA ARG A 21 -5.35 -6.75 0.05
C ARG A 21 -3.99 -7.13 0.63
N GLN A 22 -3.69 -8.41 0.79
CA GLN A 22 -2.36 -8.88 1.21
C GLN A 22 -1.27 -8.47 0.22
N LYS A 23 -1.51 -8.61 -1.10
CA LYS A 23 -0.57 -8.12 -2.13
C LYS A 23 -0.42 -6.58 -2.06
N MET A 24 -1.53 -5.88 -1.86
CA MET A 24 -1.65 -4.49 -1.39
C MET A 24 -0.58 -4.11 -0.37
N LEU A 25 -0.71 -4.74 0.79
CA LEU A 25 0.08 -4.47 1.98
C LEU A 25 1.56 -4.77 1.78
N ASN A 26 1.91 -5.84 1.05
CA ASN A 26 3.31 -6.14 0.73
C ASN A 26 3.96 -5.02 -0.10
N ILE A 27 3.25 -4.49 -1.11
CA ILE A 27 3.75 -3.38 -1.94
C ILE A 27 3.88 -2.09 -1.10
N ILE A 28 2.92 -1.84 -0.20
CA ILE A 28 2.98 -0.70 0.72
C ILE A 28 4.20 -0.83 1.65
N GLU A 29 4.43 -2.00 2.22
CA GLU A 29 5.58 -2.27 3.09
C GLU A 29 6.90 -2.00 2.37
N GLU A 30 7.08 -2.50 1.15
CA GLU A 30 8.27 -2.23 0.34
C GLU A 30 8.51 -0.72 0.12
N LYS A 31 7.44 0.06 -0.11
CA LYS A 31 7.55 1.52 -0.28
C LYS A 31 7.92 2.21 1.02
N LEU A 32 7.36 1.79 2.15
CA LEU A 32 7.72 2.33 3.47
C LEU A 32 9.17 2.02 3.85
N ILE A 33 9.65 0.81 3.54
CA ILE A 33 11.07 0.44 3.70
C ILE A 33 11.96 1.36 2.88
N LYS A 34 11.63 1.61 1.60
CA LYS A 34 12.39 2.54 0.75
C LYS A 34 12.41 3.97 1.31
N MET A 35 11.28 4.45 1.84
CA MET A 35 11.23 5.76 2.51
C MET A 35 12.20 5.81 3.70
N LYS A 36 12.23 4.75 4.51
CA LYS A 36 13.17 4.64 5.65
C LYS A 36 14.62 4.62 5.18
N GLU A 37 14.93 3.85 4.14
CA GLU A 37 16.29 3.77 3.57
C GLU A 37 16.77 5.14 3.08
N ILE A 38 15.92 5.93 2.42
CA ILE A 38 16.25 7.29 1.98
C ILE A 38 16.64 8.17 3.17
N VAL A 39 15.82 8.17 4.23
CA VAL A 39 16.08 8.99 5.43
C VAL A 39 17.37 8.56 6.12
N VAL A 40 17.58 7.25 6.27
CA VAL A 40 18.79 6.69 6.85
C VAL A 40 20.02 7.12 6.04
N GLN A 41 20.01 6.95 4.72
CA GLN A 41 21.13 7.36 3.87
C GLN A 41 21.40 8.87 3.94
N ALA A 42 20.37 9.69 4.09
CA ALA A 42 20.53 11.14 4.22
C ALA A 42 21.16 11.55 5.57
N GLN A 43 20.93 10.78 6.65
CA GLN A 43 21.51 11.07 7.96
C GLN A 43 23.00 10.74 8.07
N TYR A 44 23.48 9.75 7.30
CA TYR A 44 24.86 9.29 7.37
C TYR A 44 25.81 9.95 6.36
N ASN A 45 25.28 10.81 5.49
CA ASN A 45 26.06 11.51 4.47
C ASN A 45 25.94 13.02 4.66
N ASP A 46 27.00 13.77 4.32
CA ASP A 46 26.92 15.23 4.23
C ASP A 46 26.17 15.57 2.94
N VAL A 47 24.85 15.78 3.05
CA VAL A 47 23.95 15.92 1.90
C VAL A 47 23.71 17.41 1.63
N SER A 48 23.91 17.84 0.38
CA SER A 48 23.60 19.22 -0.03
C SER A 48 22.10 19.52 0.09
N MET A 49 21.75 20.80 0.24
CA MET A 49 20.34 21.23 0.28
C MET A 49 19.56 20.81 -0.97
N GLU A 50 20.15 20.94 -2.16
CA GLU A 50 19.56 20.48 -3.42
C GLU A 50 19.24 18.97 -3.35
N LYS A 51 20.18 18.17 -2.83
CA LYS A 51 19.97 16.74 -2.69
C LYS A 51 18.90 16.41 -1.64
N ILE A 52 18.81 17.18 -0.55
CA ILE A 52 17.73 17.05 0.45
C ILE A 52 16.35 17.29 -0.21
N GLU A 53 16.23 18.29 -1.09
CA GLU A 53 14.98 18.56 -1.81
C GLU A 53 14.57 17.41 -2.73
N GLU A 54 15.51 16.82 -3.48
CA GLU A 54 15.26 15.64 -4.31
C GLU A 54 14.79 14.43 -3.48
N LEU A 55 15.42 14.18 -2.33
CA LEU A 55 15.05 13.09 -1.44
C LEU A 55 13.66 13.32 -0.84
N ASN A 56 13.34 14.55 -0.44
CA ASN A 56 12.00 14.91 0.03
C ASN A 56 10.93 14.72 -1.05
N HIS A 57 11.22 15.11 -2.29
CA HIS A 57 10.31 14.87 -3.41
C HIS A 57 10.06 13.36 -3.61
N SER A 58 11.12 12.55 -3.52
CA SER A 58 11.03 11.09 -3.63
C SER A 58 10.19 10.46 -2.51
N ILE A 59 10.40 10.88 -1.26
CA ILE A 59 9.62 10.45 -0.10
C ILE A 59 8.15 10.83 -0.26
N ASN A 60 7.86 12.06 -0.70
CA ASN A 60 6.48 12.54 -0.89
C ASN A 60 5.74 11.74 -1.98
N ASN A 61 6.43 11.40 -3.06
CA ASN A 61 5.87 10.54 -4.11
C ASN A 61 5.56 9.14 -3.58
N LEU A 62 6.46 8.54 -2.80
CA LEU A 62 6.22 7.24 -2.15
C LEU A 62 5.02 7.32 -1.20
N ALA A 63 4.92 8.38 -0.40
CA ALA A 63 3.81 8.61 0.52
C ALA A 63 2.46 8.74 -0.21
N GLN A 64 2.42 9.43 -1.35
CA GLN A 64 1.22 9.50 -2.19
C GLN A 64 0.81 8.13 -2.73
N GLN A 65 1.77 7.34 -3.21
CA GLN A 65 1.52 5.98 -3.71
C GLN A 65 1.01 5.06 -2.60
N VAL A 66 1.60 5.13 -1.39
CA VAL A 66 1.14 4.37 -0.22
C VAL A 66 -0.31 4.71 0.11
N ARG A 67 -0.67 6.00 0.16
CA ARG A 67 -2.05 6.43 0.43
C ARG A 67 -3.03 5.90 -0.63
N ALA A 68 -2.69 6.05 -1.91
CA ALA A 68 -3.55 5.60 -3.00
C ALA A 68 -3.78 4.07 -2.97
N LEU A 69 -2.71 3.29 -2.74
CA LEU A 69 -2.82 1.83 -2.63
C LEU A 69 -3.62 1.41 -1.39
N ASP A 70 -3.44 2.11 -0.27
CA ASP A 70 -4.15 1.79 0.97
C ASP A 70 -5.65 2.08 0.83
N GLU A 71 -6.01 3.23 0.27
CA GLU A 71 -7.39 3.63 0.03
C GLU A 71 -8.10 2.68 -0.95
N GLU A 72 -7.46 2.37 -2.07
CA GLU A 72 -8.01 1.49 -3.10
C GLU A 72 -8.28 0.08 -2.56
N SER A 73 -7.30 -0.50 -1.86
CA SER A 73 -7.42 -1.90 -1.43
C SER A 73 -8.25 -2.11 -0.15
N ARG A 74 -8.63 -1.05 0.56
CA ARG A 74 -9.61 -1.12 1.67
C ARG A 74 -11.05 -1.25 1.20
N ILE A 75 -11.35 -0.90 -0.05
CA ILE A 75 -12.69 -0.98 -0.58
C ILE A 75 -13.02 -2.45 -0.83
N THR A 76 -13.95 -3.00 -0.04
CA THR A 76 -14.51 -4.33 -0.31
C THR A 76 -15.40 -4.27 -1.54
N LYS A 77 -15.67 -5.44 -2.17
CA LYS A 77 -16.59 -5.54 -3.31
C LYS A 77 -18.02 -5.04 -3.00
N HIS A 78 -18.36 -4.90 -1.71
CA HIS A 78 -19.63 -4.35 -1.23
C HIS A 78 -19.58 -2.86 -0.89
N GLY A 79 -18.49 -2.15 -1.23
CA GLY A 79 -18.32 -0.73 -0.94
C GLY A 79 -18.15 -0.40 0.55
N LYS A 80 -17.97 -1.41 1.41
CA LYS A 80 -17.67 -1.19 2.83
C LYS A 80 -16.19 -0.87 2.99
N ILE A 81 -15.91 0.25 3.63
CA ILE A 81 -14.58 0.65 4.11
C ILE A 81 -14.38 -0.01 5.48
N LEU A 82 -13.21 -0.61 5.73
CA LEU A 82 -12.77 -1.07 7.04
C LEU A 82 -12.03 0.03 7.82
#